data_AF-A0A2T0T2P1-F1
#
_entry.id   AF-A0A2T0T2P1-F1
#
_cell.length_a   1.000
_cell.length_b   1.000
_cell.length_c   1.000
_cell.angle_alpha   90.00
_cell.angle_beta   90.00
_cell.angle_gamma   90.00
#
_symmetry.space_group_name_H-M   'P 1'
#
loop_
_entity.id
_entity.type
_entity.pdbx_description
1 polymer ?
#
loop_
_entity_poly.entity_id
_entity_poly.type
_entity_poly.pdbx_seq_one_letter_code
_entity_poly.pdbx_strand_id
1 'polypeptide(L)' 'MQVLCQTLSVNRSGYYDWRKPTNAPPLPGSDALSAKANNTQQVKDLFDLHRRRYGSRRLVSEMKDRGLTVSRDFVRC' A
#
# COMPACT_ATOMS: atom_id res chain seq x y z
N MET A 1 -15.46 -9.11 -15.36
CA MET A 1 -14.38 -10.12 -15.16
C MET A 1 -14.96 -11.48 -14.74
N GLN A 2 -15.99 -11.98 -15.42
CA GLN A 2 -16.66 -13.25 -15.07
C GLN A 2 -16.56 -14.27 -16.22
N VAL A 3 -16.65 -13.77 -17.46
CA VAL A 3 -16.55 -14.56 -18.70
C VAL A 3 -15.21 -15.28 -18.83
N LEU A 4 -14.09 -14.60 -18.57
CA LEU A 4 -12.74 -15.18 -18.73
C LEU A 4 -12.48 -16.37 -17.76
N CYS A 5 -12.95 -16.26 -16.51
CA CYS A 5 -12.77 -17.31 -15.51
C CYS A 5 -13.63 -18.54 -15.83
N GLN A 6 -14.81 -18.34 -16.42
CA GLN A 6 -15.68 -19.44 -16.87
C GLN A 6 -15.12 -20.13 -18.11
N THR A 7 -14.59 -19.39 -19.09
CA THR A 7 -13.99 -19.97 -20.31
C THR A 7 -12.73 -20.80 -20.03
N LEU A 8 -11.99 -20.45 -18.99
CA LEU A 8 -10.74 -21.14 -18.61
C LEU A 8 -10.94 -22.12 -17.44
N SER A 9 -12.18 -22.32 -16.96
CA SER A 9 -12.50 -23.18 -15.81
C SER A 9 -11.66 -22.91 -14.56
N VAL A 10 -11.27 -21.65 -14.33
CA VAL A 10 -10.44 -21.25 -13.18
C VAL A 10 -11.31 -20.57 -12.14
N ASN A 11 -11.14 -20.94 -10.87
CA ASN A 11 -11.77 -20.20 -9.77
C ASN A 11 -11.21 -18.76 -9.72
N ARG A 12 -12.04 -17.78 -9.33
CA ARG A 12 -11.65 -16.36 -9.24
C ARG A 12 -10.43 -16.17 -8.33
N SER A 13 -10.37 -16.91 -7.21
CA SER A 13 -9.22 -16.89 -6.31
C SER A 13 -7.94 -17.34 -7.01
N GLY A 14 -7.98 -18.46 -7.71
CA GLY A 14 -6.86 -18.97 -8.51
C GLY A 14 -6.42 -18.01 -9.62
N TYR A 15 -7.37 -17.32 -10.28
CA TYR A 15 -7.04 -16.30 -11.27
C TYR A 15 -6.30 -15.10 -10.67
N TYR A 16 -6.73 -14.58 -9.51
CA TYR A 16 -6.04 -13.46 -8.86
C TYR A 16 -4.72 -13.88 -8.22
N ASP A 17 -4.59 -15.10 -7.72
CA ASP A 17 -3.33 -15.61 -7.19
C ASP A 17 -2.32 -15.92 -8.30
N TRP A 18 -2.76 -16.41 -9.47
CA TRP A 18 -1.91 -16.50 -10.66
C TRP A 18 -1.46 -15.12 -11.16
N ARG A 19 -2.34 -14.13 -11.06
CA ARG A 19 -2.04 -12.75 -11.44
C ARG A 19 -1.14 -12.03 -10.44
N LYS A 20 -0.96 -12.55 -9.22
CA LYS A 20 0.09 -12.09 -8.31
C LYS A 20 1.42 -12.70 -8.78
N PRO A 21 2.44 -11.89 -9.07
CA PRO A 21 3.72 -12.42 -9.50
C PRO A 21 4.42 -13.10 -8.32
N THR A 22 4.34 -14.43 -8.25
CA THR A 22 5.04 -15.23 -7.23
C THR A 22 6.55 -15.33 -7.49
N ASN A 23 7.03 -15.04 -8.71
CA ASN A 23 8.47 -15.05 -9.04
C ASN A 23 8.82 -14.24 -10.31
N ALA A 24 8.05 -13.21 -10.67
CA ALA A 24 8.40 -12.36 -11.80
C ALA A 24 9.42 -11.28 -11.36
N PRO A 25 10.43 -10.94 -12.18
CA PRO A 25 11.24 -9.75 -11.93
C PRO A 25 10.31 -8.54 -11.81
N PRO A 26 10.64 -7.55 -10.97
CA PRO A 26 9.73 -6.48 -10.64
C PRO A 26 9.25 -5.79 -11.92
N LEU A 27 7.93 -5.78 -12.16
CA LEU A 27 7.34 -4.93 -13.19
C LEU A 27 7.79 -3.48 -12.94
N PRO A 28 7.98 -2.65 -13.99
CA PRO A 28 8.20 -1.22 -13.81
C PRO A 28 7.00 -0.64 -13.04
N GLY A 29 7.20 -0.36 -11.76
CA GLY A 29 6.14 -0.32 -10.74
C GLY A 29 6.58 -0.86 -9.36
N SER A 30 7.79 -1.44 -9.27
CA SER A 30 8.51 -1.78 -8.02
C SER A 30 8.69 -0.62 -7.04
N ASP A 31 8.46 0.62 -7.48
CA ASP A 31 8.45 1.79 -6.63
C ASP A 31 7.30 1.76 -5.62
N ALA A 32 6.21 1.04 -5.87
CA ALA A 32 5.07 1.01 -4.95
C ALA A 32 5.40 0.32 -3.61
N LEU A 33 6.19 -0.75 -3.63
CA LEU A 33 6.62 -1.46 -2.41
C LEU A 33 7.68 -0.66 -1.65
N SER A 34 8.64 -0.07 -2.37
CA SER A 34 9.66 0.81 -1.80
C SER A 34 9.04 2.09 -1.23
N ALA A 35 8.13 2.73 -1.97
CA ALA A 35 7.36 3.87 -1.50
C ALA A 35 6.50 3.53 -0.29
N LYS A 36 5.89 2.34 -0.24
CA LYS A 36 5.13 1.90 0.94
C LYS A 36 6.02 1.73 2.17
N ALA A 37 7.21 1.14 2.01
CA ALA A 37 8.18 1.01 3.10
C ALA A 37 8.66 2.40 3.57
N ASN A 38 9.02 3.29 2.65
CA ASN A 38 9.44 4.65 2.94
C ASN A 38 8.35 5.47 3.64
N ASN A 39 7.10 5.36 3.17
CA ASN A 39 5.96 6.03 3.79
C ASN A 39 5.71 5.50 5.22
N THR A 40 5.89 4.20 5.45
CA THR A 40 5.75 3.61 6.79
C THR A 40 6.80 4.15 7.76
N GLN A 41 8.06 4.29 7.31
CA GLN A 41 9.12 4.87 8.13
C GLN A 41 8.82 6.35 8.45
N GLN A 42 8.37 7.13 7.47
CA GLN A 42 8.02 8.53 7.70
C GLN A 42 6.85 8.72 8.66
N VAL A 43 5.84 7.83 8.63
CA VAL A 43 4.76 7.83 9.64
C VAL A 43 5.33 7.63 11.04
N LYS A 44 6.23 6.64 11.21
CA LYS A 44 6.85 6.34 12.51
C LYS A 44 7.70 7.50 13.01
N ASP A 45 8.53 8.07 12.15
CA ASP A 45 9.37 9.21 12.50
C ASP A 45 8.53 10.42 12.93
N LEU A 46 7.44 10.73 12.21
CA LEU A 46 6.48 11.77 12.60
C LEU A 46 5.80 11.45 13.94
N PHE A 47 5.39 10.20 14.14
CA PHE A 47 4.73 9.78 15.37
C PHE A 47 5.65 9.93 16.60
N ASP A 48 6.91 9.55 16.46
CA ASP A 48 7.92 9.68 17.51
C ASP A 48 8.32 11.14 17.74
N LEU A 49 8.52 11.92 16.67
CA LEU A 49 8.85 13.35 16.73
C LEU A 49 7.79 14.16 17.49
N HIS A 50 6.51 13.84 17.29
CA HIS A 50 5.41 14.50 18.00
C HIS A 50 5.09 13.87 19.37
N ARG A 51 5.94 12.96 19.88
CA ARG A 51 5.75 12.21 21.13
C ARG A 51 4.37 11.56 21.23
N ARG A 52 3.89 10.95 20.14
CA ARG A 52 2.62 10.22 20.08
C ARG A 52 1.37 11.09 20.33
N ARG A 53 1.52 12.42 20.35
CA ARG A 53 0.39 13.37 20.51
C ARG A 53 -0.46 13.49 19.26
N TYR A 54 0.10 13.14 18.11
CA TYR A 54 -0.58 13.24 16.82
C TYR A 54 -1.30 11.93 16.54
N GLY A 55 -2.64 12.02 16.48
CA GLY A 55 -3.47 10.92 16.01
C GLY A 55 -3.50 10.84 14.48
N SER A 56 -4.08 9.76 13.95
CA SER A 56 -4.16 9.46 12.51
C SER A 56 -4.50 10.65 11.60
N ARG A 57 -5.46 11.50 11.97
CA ARG A 57 -5.82 12.69 11.15
C ARG A 57 -4.68 13.70 11.00
N ARG A 58 -3.96 13.99 12.09
CA ARG A 58 -2.85 14.97 12.09
C ARG A 58 -1.64 14.42 11.34
N LEU A 59 -1.36 13.12 11.50
CA LEU A 59 -0.31 12.44 10.74
C LEU A 59 -0.56 12.45 9.23
N VAL A 60 -1.81 12.18 8.80
CA VAL A 60 -2.18 12.26 7.38
C VAL A 60 -2.03 13.68 6.83
N SER A 61 -2.37 14.71 7.63
CA SER A 61 -2.17 16.12 7.23
C SER A 61 -0.68 16.43 7.01
N GLU A 62 0.16 16.11 8.00
CA GLU A 62 1.62 16.34 7.91
C GLU A 62 2.26 15.58 6.73
N MET A 63 1.83 14.35 6.47
CA MET A 63 2.31 13.60 5.31
C MET A 63 1.90 14.27 4.01
N LYS A 64 0.66 14.78 3.93
CA LYS A 64 0.19 15.53 2.76
C LYS A 64 0.99 16.81 2.57
N ASP A 65 1.31 17.53 3.64
CA ASP A 65 2.12 18.75 3.60
C ASP A 65 3.56 18.47 3.14
N ARG A 66 4.06 17.25 3.40
CA ARG A 66 5.34 16.73 2.85
C ARG A 66 5.22 16.18 1.42
N GLY A 67 4.06 16.30 0.77
CA GLY A 67 3.81 15.83 -0.59
C GLY A 67 3.46 14.34 -0.70
N LEU A 68 3.25 13.64 0.42
CA LEU A 68 2.93 12.22 0.46
C LEU A 68 1.42 12.03 0.68
N THR A 69 0.75 11.50 -0.34
CA THR A 69 -0.68 11.19 -0.24
C THR A 69 -0.86 9.80 0.35
N VAL A 70 -1.19 9.71 1.64
CA VAL A 70 -1.53 8.45 2.31
C VAL A 70 -2.97 8.44 2.84
N SER A 71 -3.58 7.27 2.88
CA SER A 71 -4.92 7.10 3.43
C SER A 71 -4.88 7.04 4.97
N ARG A 72 -6.02 7.33 5.60
CA ARG A 72 -6.16 7.18 7.05
C ARG A 72 -5.91 5.74 7.51
N ASP A 73 -6.35 4.77 6.72
CA ASP A 73 -6.20 3.35 7.06
C ASP A 73 -4.73 2.92 7.00
N PHE A 74 -3.95 3.49 6.07
CA PHE A 74 -2.51 3.26 6.01
C PHE A 74 -1.78 3.65 7.31
N VAL A 75 -2.22 4.73 7.97
CA VAL A 75 -1.62 5.22 9.23
C VAL A 75 -2.08 4.42 10.46
N ARG A 76 -3.13 3.60 10.34
CA ARG A 76 -3.67 2.79 11.43
C ARG A 76 -3.13 1.36 11.47
N CYS A 77 -2.49 0.93 10.38
CA CYS A 77 -1.95 -0.41 10.21
C CYS A 77 -0.66 -0.64 10.99
#